data_AF-A0A412W222-F1
#
_entry.id   AF-A0A412W222-F1
#
_cell.length_a   1.000
_cell.length_b   1.000
_cell.length_c   1.000
_cell.angle_alpha   90.00
_cell.angle_beta   90.00
_cell.angle_gamma   90.00
#
_symmetry.space_group_name_H-M   'P 1'
#
loop_
_entity.id
_entity.type
_entity.pdbx_description
1 polymer ?
#
loop_
_entity_poly.entity_id
_entity_poly.type
_entity_poly.pdbx_seq_one_letter_code
_entity_poly.pdbx_strand_id
1 'polypeptide(L)'
;MKTYNFFKNIAGGIIVCGTLCTTSCTSFDELNTDPTRMDEVNPGTLLNPILYETSVYNWKLYNNYTYDLMQCAVSTSSTNGVGWWYMTDSQGDGTWTTFYKWINNAKEMTRLTEKLPEASKQPNYDAISLTLQSWLYQILTDAFGDVPMSEACSADEGILAPKFDTQQQVYRQIIDNLKTANELFDEANGLIYNQSGEMLYNTSKGDATGIKKWKKFCNSLRLRALLRVIDVPEFNAKQELRTMLTDPATYPVFESNDDAALLAISGTYPQEAPLTRPQDFTSYVQISEFFVDLLKGWNDPRLQVYATQVTLPDQTKDYVGLPSGYQTLPSITASGLNQEMAKAPMKLAMMPYAEVEFIKAELLKKGVIDGGSNAAKEAYQKGVQAAIEQWGQVLPDNYFENPEAAYDDTLERIMNQKFVALFFCDYQQWFEYNRTGFPVLPVGPGIANANNQMPKRFKYPAALQRTNLKNYQAAKQNMGGDDFNIRLMWQQ
;
A
#
# COMPACT_ATOMS: atom_id res chain seq x y z
N MET A 1 -27.28 77.22 69.75
CA MET A 1 -26.92 77.30 71.18
C MET A 1 -26.86 75.87 71.71
N LYS A 2 -25.70 75.45 72.26
CA LYS A 2 -25.41 74.22 73.01
C LYS A 2 -25.54 72.83 72.31
N THR A 3 -24.37 72.29 71.96
CA THR A 3 -23.80 70.95 72.33
C THR A 3 -24.74 69.76 72.61
N TYR A 4 -24.46 68.58 72.01
CA TYR A 4 -23.65 67.51 72.63
C TYR A 4 -23.36 66.32 71.68
N ASN A 5 -22.15 65.77 71.85
CA ASN A 5 -21.58 64.59 71.19
C ASN A 5 -22.26 63.27 71.56
N PHE A 6 -22.18 62.26 70.67
CA PHE A 6 -22.03 60.87 71.09
C PHE A 6 -21.10 60.10 70.13
N PHE A 7 -20.02 59.56 70.70
CA PHE A 7 -19.02 58.70 70.08
C PHE A 7 -19.56 57.27 69.85
N LYS A 8 -19.10 56.59 68.78
CA LYS A 8 -18.23 55.37 68.83
C LYS A 8 -18.33 54.51 67.55
N ASN A 9 -17.15 54.21 67.01
CA ASN A 9 -16.73 52.95 66.36
C ASN A 9 -17.38 52.50 65.03
N ILE A 10 -16.67 52.73 63.91
CA ILE A 10 -16.42 51.69 62.89
C ILE A 10 -14.94 51.76 62.48
N ALA A 11 -14.25 50.64 62.72
CA ALA A 11 -12.84 50.34 62.42
C ALA A 11 -12.51 50.57 60.93
N GLY A 12 -11.35 51.12 60.55
CA GLY A 12 -10.01 50.62 60.85
C GLY A 12 -9.60 49.68 59.70
N GLY A 13 -8.89 50.10 58.65
CA GLY A 13 -7.77 51.05 58.65
C GLY A 13 -6.47 50.26 58.55
N ILE A 14 -6.23 49.75 57.34
CA ILE A 14 -4.99 49.42 56.63
C ILE A 14 -3.68 49.60 57.43
N ILE A 15 -2.75 48.64 57.20
CA ILE A 15 -1.31 48.63 57.49
C ILE A 15 -0.95 47.93 58.81
N VAL A 16 -0.56 46.65 58.73
CA VAL A 16 0.63 46.01 59.35
C VAL A 16 0.63 44.53 58.95
N CYS A 17 1.68 44.09 58.25
CA CYS A 17 2.33 42.76 58.29
C CYS A 17 3.04 42.48 56.96
N GLY A 18 4.11 43.23 56.71
CA GLY A 18 5.16 42.79 55.81
C GLY A 18 6.17 41.99 56.60
N THR A 19 6.04 40.66 56.65
CA THR A 19 7.16 39.71 56.77
C THR A 19 6.66 38.28 56.49
N LEU A 20 7.49 37.50 55.79
CA LEU A 20 7.41 36.04 55.55
C LEU A 20 6.49 35.55 54.42
N CYS A 21 7.05 35.51 53.20
CA CYS A 21 6.78 34.47 52.19
C CYS A 21 7.94 34.45 51.17
N THR A 22 9.09 33.89 51.56
CA THR A 22 10.14 33.47 50.63
C THR A 22 10.14 31.95 50.58
N THR A 23 9.29 31.37 49.73
CA THR A 23 9.45 30.04 49.09
C THR A 23 8.23 29.79 48.19
N SER A 24 8.47 29.18 47.03
CA SER A 24 7.48 28.74 46.02
C SER A 24 7.13 29.74 44.91
N CYS A 25 8.11 30.04 44.07
CA CYS A 25 7.85 30.14 42.63
C CYS A 25 8.39 28.87 41.98
N THR A 26 7.54 27.83 41.86
CA THR A 26 7.72 26.86 40.78
C THR A 26 7.41 27.58 39.48
N SER A 27 8.27 27.49 38.47
CA SER A 27 7.98 27.98 37.12
C SER A 27 6.67 27.34 36.66
N PHE A 28 5.71 28.18 36.26
CA PHE A 28 4.44 27.70 35.69
C PHE A 28 4.62 26.97 34.35
N ASP A 29 5.83 27.01 33.78
CA ASP A 29 6.19 26.35 32.51
C ASP A 29 6.34 24.82 32.66
N GLU A 30 6.68 24.30 33.84
CA GLU A 30 6.80 22.85 34.10
C GLU A 30 5.46 22.18 34.42
N LEU A 31 4.42 22.95 34.79
CA LEU A 31 3.08 22.44 35.12
C LEU A 31 2.13 22.43 33.91
N ASN A 32 2.52 23.02 32.79
CA ASN A 32 1.71 23.12 31.56
C ASN A 32 2.41 22.59 30.30
N THR A 33 3.58 21.96 30.45
CA THR A 33 4.15 21.11 29.40
C THR A 33 3.47 19.76 29.52
N ASP A 34 2.40 19.57 28.76
CA ASP A 34 1.80 18.24 28.55
C ASP A 34 2.89 17.33 27.97
N PRO A 35 3.36 16.29 28.68
CA PRO A 35 4.42 15.40 28.19
C PRO A 35 4.01 14.60 26.95
N THR A 36 2.74 14.71 26.51
CA THR A 36 2.23 14.14 25.26
C THR A 36 2.11 15.15 24.11
N ARG A 37 2.32 16.45 24.37
CA ARG A 37 2.42 17.45 23.30
C ARG A 37 3.80 17.38 22.66
N MET A 38 3.80 17.02 21.38
CA MET A 38 4.95 17.11 20.50
C MET A 38 5.26 18.58 20.25
N ASP A 39 6.24 19.14 20.98
CA ASP A 39 6.52 20.59 20.91
C ASP A 39 7.22 21.01 19.60
N GLU A 40 7.82 20.07 18.84
CA GLU A 40 8.35 20.31 17.48
C GLU A 40 8.15 19.08 16.56
N VAL A 41 7.67 19.31 15.33
CA VAL A 41 7.53 18.27 14.30
C VAL A 41 8.91 17.91 13.74
N ASN A 42 9.22 16.63 13.63
CA ASN A 42 10.47 16.13 13.03
C ASN A 42 10.16 15.03 11.99
N PRO A 43 11.11 14.64 11.13
CA PRO A 43 10.86 13.62 10.09
C PRO A 43 10.32 12.29 10.64
N GLY A 44 10.76 11.88 11.82
CA GLY A 44 10.36 10.61 12.43
C GLY A 44 8.91 10.59 12.93
N THR A 45 8.33 11.75 13.25
CA THR A 45 6.95 11.84 13.75
C THR A 45 5.92 11.65 12.64
N LEU A 46 6.31 11.86 11.38
CA LEU A 46 5.46 11.68 10.20
C LEU A 46 5.45 10.23 9.70
N LEU A 47 6.50 9.45 9.97
CA LEU A 47 6.71 8.12 9.39
C LEU A 47 5.60 7.12 9.77
N ASN A 48 5.32 6.96 11.06
CA ASN A 48 4.31 6.01 11.54
C ASN A 48 2.90 6.32 11.02
N PRO A 49 2.42 7.58 11.04
CA PRO A 49 1.16 7.95 10.39
C PRO A 49 1.12 7.61 8.90
N ILE A 50 2.18 7.90 8.13
CA ILE A 50 2.24 7.56 6.70
C ILE A 50 2.09 6.04 6.53
N LEU A 51 2.89 5.25 7.23
CA LEU A 51 2.88 3.78 7.16
C LEU A 51 1.50 3.21 7.48
N TYR A 52 0.93 3.59 8.62
CA TYR A 52 -0.34 3.08 9.10
C TYR A 52 -1.49 3.44 8.16
N GLU A 53 -1.65 4.72 7.84
CA GLU A 53 -2.83 5.21 7.13
C GLU A 53 -2.83 4.78 5.66
N THR A 54 -1.67 4.71 5.01
CA THR A 54 -1.56 4.18 3.64
C THR A 54 -1.82 2.67 3.60
N SER A 55 -1.30 1.90 4.56
CA SER A 55 -1.50 0.45 4.62
C SER A 55 -2.96 0.08 4.92
N VAL A 56 -3.60 0.77 5.88
CA VAL A 56 -5.02 0.60 6.19
C VAL A 56 -5.89 0.96 4.99
N TYR A 57 -5.56 2.06 4.31
CA TYR A 57 -6.27 2.49 3.12
C TYR A 57 -6.15 1.47 1.98
N ASN A 58 -4.95 0.94 1.73
CA ASN A 58 -4.72 -0.08 0.71
C ASN A 58 -5.45 -1.39 1.02
N TRP A 59 -5.46 -1.82 2.27
CA TRP A 59 -6.24 -2.99 2.68
C TRP A 59 -7.74 -2.78 2.41
N LYS A 60 -8.28 -1.60 2.77
CA LYS A 60 -9.70 -1.26 2.53
C LYS A 60 -10.03 -1.19 1.05
N LEU A 61 -9.15 -0.63 0.24
CA LEU A 61 -9.32 -0.57 -1.22
C LEU A 61 -9.34 -1.96 -1.84
N TYR A 62 -8.43 -2.83 -1.41
CA TYR A 62 -8.42 -4.20 -1.84
C TYR A 62 -9.74 -4.88 -1.47
N ASN A 63 -10.18 -4.74 -0.21
CA ASN A 63 -11.43 -5.30 0.29
C ASN A 63 -12.68 -4.79 -0.45
N ASN A 64 -12.75 -3.49 -0.73
CA ASN A 64 -13.95 -2.84 -1.24
C ASN A 64 -14.05 -2.82 -2.76
N TYR A 65 -12.95 -3.11 -3.48
CA TYR A 65 -12.91 -2.93 -4.92
C TYR A 65 -12.06 -3.96 -5.64
N THR A 66 -10.76 -4.06 -5.34
CA THR A 66 -9.87 -4.98 -6.07
C THR A 66 -10.36 -6.43 -5.94
N TYR A 67 -10.98 -6.78 -4.80
CA TYR A 67 -11.53 -8.10 -4.55
C TYR A 67 -12.54 -8.57 -5.60
N ASP A 68 -13.57 -7.76 -5.84
CA ASP A 68 -14.59 -8.06 -6.82
C ASP A 68 -13.99 -7.94 -8.24
N LEU A 69 -13.24 -6.85 -8.50
CA LEU A 69 -12.64 -6.57 -9.81
C LEU A 69 -11.81 -7.74 -10.34
N MET A 70 -11.02 -8.33 -9.44
CA MET A 70 -10.11 -9.43 -9.73
C MET A 70 -10.70 -10.81 -9.40
N GLN A 71 -11.99 -10.86 -9.08
CA GLN A 71 -12.73 -12.09 -8.84
C GLN A 71 -12.10 -12.98 -7.76
N CYS A 72 -11.58 -12.39 -6.69
CA CYS A 72 -11.19 -13.12 -5.49
C CYS A 72 -12.41 -13.43 -4.61
N ALA A 73 -13.37 -12.51 -4.60
CA ALA A 73 -14.66 -12.62 -3.92
C ALA A 73 -15.75 -12.02 -4.82
N VAL A 74 -17.01 -12.24 -4.44
CA VAL A 74 -18.19 -11.78 -5.16
C VAL A 74 -19.18 -11.17 -4.17
N SER A 75 -19.55 -9.91 -4.39
CA SER A 75 -20.64 -9.27 -3.66
C SER A 75 -22.00 -9.91 -3.95
N THR A 76 -22.78 -10.15 -2.90
CA THR A 76 -24.19 -10.61 -2.94
C THR A 76 -25.16 -9.57 -2.37
N SER A 77 -24.73 -8.31 -2.32
CA SER A 77 -25.54 -7.19 -1.83
C SER A 77 -26.73 -6.84 -2.74
N SER A 78 -26.75 -7.36 -3.97
CA SER A 78 -27.83 -7.20 -4.95
C SER A 78 -28.26 -8.54 -5.56
N THR A 79 -29.48 -8.57 -6.10
CA THR A 79 -30.06 -9.76 -6.76
C THR A 79 -29.43 -10.06 -8.13
N ASN A 80 -28.67 -9.11 -8.66
CA ASN A 80 -27.83 -9.24 -9.84
C ASN A 80 -26.36 -9.08 -9.44
N GLY A 81 -25.46 -9.85 -10.05
CA GLY A 81 -24.01 -9.80 -9.78
C GLY A 81 -23.33 -8.79 -10.67
N VAL A 82 -24.12 -7.91 -11.28
CA VAL A 82 -23.69 -6.95 -12.28
C VAL A 82 -22.77 -5.94 -11.60
N GLY A 83 -21.49 -5.88 -11.98
CA GLY A 83 -20.72 -4.68 -11.72
C GLY A 83 -19.27 -4.80 -11.29
N TRP A 84 -18.61 -5.97 -11.26
CA TRP A 84 -17.19 -5.96 -10.84
C TRP A 84 -16.22 -5.40 -11.89
N TRP A 85 -16.61 -5.35 -13.18
CA TRP A 85 -15.92 -4.56 -14.21
C TRP A 85 -16.56 -3.20 -14.46
N TYR A 86 -17.62 -2.88 -13.71
CA TYR A 86 -18.18 -1.54 -13.72
C TYR A 86 -17.40 -0.66 -12.75
N MET A 87 -16.96 0.48 -13.26
CA MET A 87 -16.28 1.48 -12.46
C MET A 87 -17.09 2.77 -12.46
N THR A 88 -17.34 3.31 -11.27
CA THR A 88 -17.98 4.63 -11.16
C THR A 88 -16.97 5.73 -11.47
N ASP A 89 -17.44 6.88 -11.95
CA ASP A 89 -16.58 8.03 -12.27
C ASP A 89 -15.77 8.52 -11.06
N SER A 90 -16.29 8.34 -9.84
CA SER A 90 -15.64 8.72 -8.59
C SER A 90 -14.80 7.60 -7.95
N GLN A 91 -14.66 6.43 -8.59
CA GLN A 91 -14.01 5.26 -7.97
C GLN A 91 -12.58 5.56 -7.50
N GLY A 92 -11.85 6.43 -8.22
CA GLY A 92 -10.48 6.83 -7.88
C GLY A 92 -10.37 8.02 -6.93
N ASP A 93 -11.45 8.72 -6.58
CA ASP A 93 -11.38 10.01 -5.85
C ASP A 93 -10.69 9.87 -4.48
N GLY A 94 -10.98 8.77 -3.77
CA GLY A 94 -10.33 8.45 -2.51
C GLY A 94 -8.84 8.21 -2.68
N THR A 95 -8.45 7.48 -3.73
CA THR A 95 -7.05 7.09 -4.01
C THR A 95 -6.23 8.32 -4.31
N TRP A 96 -6.77 9.20 -5.15
CA TRP A 96 -6.18 10.49 -5.47
C TRP A 96 -5.94 11.32 -4.20
N THR A 97 -7.01 11.55 -3.42
CA THR A 97 -6.96 12.42 -2.25
C THR A 97 -6.03 11.87 -1.17
N THR A 98 -6.13 10.57 -0.87
CA THR A 98 -5.37 9.92 0.19
C THR A 98 -3.89 9.87 -0.12
N PHE A 99 -3.52 9.50 -1.35
CA PHE A 99 -2.11 9.39 -1.69
C PHE A 99 -1.45 10.76 -1.80
N TYR A 100 -2.09 11.79 -2.37
CA TYR A 100 -1.51 13.13 -2.36
C TYR A 100 -1.33 13.69 -0.94
N LYS A 101 -2.24 13.40 -0.01
CA LYS A 101 -2.06 13.75 1.41
C LYS A 101 -0.79 13.13 1.98
N TRP A 102 -0.59 11.82 1.79
CA TRP A 102 0.55 11.12 2.39
C TRP A 102 1.87 11.34 1.66
N ILE A 103 1.83 11.59 0.35
CA ILE A 103 2.98 12.11 -0.42
C ILE A 103 3.41 13.46 0.14
N ASN A 104 2.49 14.38 0.44
CA ASN A 104 2.84 15.66 1.05
C ASN A 104 3.54 15.48 2.41
N ASN A 105 3.06 14.54 3.24
CA ASN A 105 3.69 14.24 4.53
C ASN A 105 5.07 13.59 4.34
N ALA A 106 5.23 12.69 3.37
CA ALA A 106 6.53 12.12 3.04
C ALA A 106 7.50 13.22 2.55
N LYS A 107 7.07 14.11 1.65
CA LYS A 107 7.86 15.28 1.22
C LYS A 107 8.26 16.19 2.39
N GLU A 108 7.37 16.38 3.36
CA GLU A 108 7.69 17.18 4.54
C GLU A 108 8.81 16.56 5.39
N MET A 109 8.97 15.23 5.41
CA MET A 109 10.14 14.61 6.06
C MET A 109 11.45 15.17 5.50
N THR A 110 11.57 15.30 4.18
CA THR A 110 12.75 15.88 3.52
C THR A 110 12.85 17.39 3.75
N ARG A 111 11.74 18.12 3.71
CA ARG A 111 11.77 19.57 4.02
C ARG A 111 12.23 19.84 5.47
N LEU A 112 11.91 18.94 6.40
CA LEU A 112 12.35 19.05 7.79
C LEU A 112 13.83 18.74 7.94
N THR A 113 14.38 17.73 7.24
CA THR A 113 15.83 17.49 7.22
C THR A 113 16.57 18.64 6.53
N GLU A 114 16.00 19.22 5.47
CA GLU A 114 16.54 20.38 4.74
C GLU A 114 16.71 21.62 5.63
N LYS A 115 15.85 21.80 6.64
CA LYS A 115 15.95 22.88 7.63
C LYS A 115 17.04 22.65 8.68
N LEU A 116 17.56 21.43 8.83
CA LEU A 116 18.63 21.13 9.79
C LEU A 116 20.00 21.65 9.31
N PRO A 117 20.92 21.99 10.22
CA PRO A 117 22.32 22.24 9.88
C PRO A 117 22.95 21.05 9.14
N GLU A 118 23.93 21.30 8.28
CA GLU A 118 24.55 20.27 7.43
C GLU A 118 25.06 19.05 8.20
N ALA A 119 25.72 19.28 9.34
CA ALA A 119 26.22 18.20 10.22
C ALA A 119 25.12 17.39 10.92
N SER A 120 23.86 17.81 10.81
CA SER A 120 22.69 17.20 11.43
C SER A 120 21.67 16.70 10.40
N LYS A 121 22.00 16.73 9.11
CA LYS A 121 21.17 16.11 8.06
C LYS A 121 20.92 14.65 8.37
N GLN A 122 19.76 14.17 7.97
CA GLN A 122 19.33 12.80 8.27
C GLN A 122 19.03 12.05 6.97
N PRO A 123 20.08 11.56 6.28
CA PRO A 123 19.94 10.97 4.95
C PRO A 123 19.04 9.72 4.93
N ASN A 124 18.94 8.99 6.04
CA ASN A 124 18.01 7.86 6.16
C ASN A 124 16.53 8.30 6.08
N TYR A 125 16.15 9.44 6.67
CA TYR A 125 14.78 9.95 6.52
C TYR A 125 14.52 10.44 5.09
N ASP A 126 15.52 11.02 4.43
CA ASP A 126 15.42 11.43 3.03
C ASP A 126 15.25 10.22 2.11
N ALA A 127 16.03 9.16 2.32
CA ALA A 127 15.94 7.90 1.60
C ALA A 127 14.57 7.22 1.79
N ILE A 128 14.07 7.15 3.03
CA ILE A 128 12.74 6.62 3.33
C ILE A 128 11.65 7.48 2.69
N SER A 129 11.77 8.81 2.77
CA SER A 129 10.82 9.72 2.14
C SER A 129 10.73 9.49 0.64
N LEU A 130 11.87 9.46 -0.07
CA LEU A 130 11.90 9.18 -1.51
C LEU A 130 11.31 7.81 -1.85
N THR A 131 11.56 6.80 -1.00
CA THR A 131 11.01 5.45 -1.16
C THR A 131 9.48 5.46 -1.04
N LEU A 132 8.93 6.08 0.01
CA LEU A 132 7.48 6.15 0.25
C LEU A 132 6.76 7.02 -0.79
N GLN A 133 7.36 8.15 -1.19
CA GLN A 133 6.86 8.96 -2.29
C GLN A 133 6.78 8.14 -3.59
N SER A 134 7.85 7.41 -3.91
CA SER A 134 7.93 6.61 -5.13
C SER A 134 6.90 5.49 -5.15
N TRP A 135 6.68 4.82 -4.01
CA TRP A 135 5.62 3.81 -3.87
C TRP A 135 4.22 4.40 -4.13
N LEU A 136 3.88 5.52 -3.49
CA LEU A 136 2.56 6.14 -3.64
C LEU A 136 2.36 6.74 -5.05
N TYR A 137 3.38 7.37 -5.63
CA TYR A 137 3.32 7.87 -7.00
C TYR A 137 3.22 6.74 -8.02
N GLN A 138 3.88 5.59 -7.79
CA GLN A 138 3.73 4.42 -8.65
C GLN A 138 2.26 3.97 -8.69
N ILE A 139 1.59 3.86 -7.54
CA ILE A 139 0.18 3.48 -7.50
C ILE A 139 -0.68 4.55 -8.19
N LEU A 140 -0.43 5.85 -7.96
CA LEU A 140 -1.17 6.92 -8.64
C LEU A 140 -1.03 6.83 -10.16
N THR A 141 0.19 6.73 -10.69
CA THR A 141 0.37 6.72 -12.15
C THR A 141 -0.11 5.41 -12.77
N ASP A 142 -0.02 4.28 -12.07
CA ASP A 142 -0.59 3.00 -12.53
C ASP A 142 -2.12 3.00 -12.51
N ALA A 143 -2.73 3.82 -11.65
CA ALA A 143 -4.18 3.93 -11.56
C ALA A 143 -4.79 5.03 -12.45
N PHE A 144 -4.07 6.12 -12.75
CA PHE A 144 -4.63 7.29 -13.45
C PHE A 144 -3.93 7.67 -14.76
N GLY A 145 -2.68 7.25 -14.98
CA GLY A 145 -1.83 7.72 -16.09
C GLY A 145 -1.04 8.97 -15.73
N ASP A 146 -1.18 10.05 -16.52
CA ASP A 146 -0.56 11.35 -16.23
C ASP A 146 -1.06 11.89 -14.88
N VAL A 147 -0.15 12.36 -14.02
CA VAL A 147 -0.49 12.85 -12.68
C VAL A 147 0.43 14.00 -12.28
N PRO A 148 -0.01 14.98 -11.47
CA PRO A 148 0.89 15.98 -10.90
C PRO A 148 1.99 15.35 -10.05
N MET A 149 3.26 15.59 -10.38
CA MET A 149 4.39 15.11 -9.57
C MET A 149 5.41 16.21 -9.30
N SER A 150 5.94 16.85 -10.35
CA SER A 150 7.02 17.83 -10.24
C SER A 150 6.57 19.12 -9.55
N GLU A 151 5.29 19.47 -9.69
CA GLU A 151 4.66 20.66 -9.09
C GLU A 151 3.71 20.32 -7.93
N ALA A 152 3.49 19.04 -7.67
CA ALA A 152 2.55 18.61 -6.63
C ALA A 152 3.09 18.90 -5.23
N CYS A 153 2.18 19.25 -4.31
CA CYS A 153 2.49 19.56 -2.90
C CYS A 153 3.34 20.83 -2.69
N SER A 154 3.30 21.77 -3.64
CA SER A 154 4.05 23.04 -3.62
C SER A 154 3.14 24.26 -3.40
N ALA A 155 2.08 24.11 -2.58
CA ALA A 155 1.17 25.22 -2.27
C ALA A 155 1.88 26.37 -1.54
N ASP A 156 2.83 26.06 -0.65
CA ASP A 156 3.64 27.05 0.07
C ASP A 156 4.60 27.83 -0.85
N GLU A 157 4.85 27.30 -2.06
CA GLU A 157 5.62 27.96 -3.13
C GLU A 157 4.69 28.71 -4.10
N GLY A 158 3.39 28.79 -3.80
CA GLY A 158 2.38 29.48 -4.60
C GLY A 158 1.77 28.65 -5.74
N ILE A 159 2.11 27.37 -5.86
CA ILE A 159 1.56 26.49 -6.89
C ILE A 159 0.27 25.82 -6.39
N LEU A 160 -0.86 26.45 -6.70
CA LEU A 160 -2.20 25.97 -6.27
C LEU A 160 -2.91 25.09 -7.31
N ALA A 161 -2.43 25.10 -8.55
CA ALA A 161 -2.96 24.35 -9.67
C ALA A 161 -1.80 23.66 -10.41
N PRO A 162 -1.27 22.55 -9.86
CA PRO A 162 -0.07 21.93 -10.40
C PRO A 162 -0.34 21.31 -11.78
N LYS A 163 0.66 21.37 -12.66
CA LYS A 163 0.61 20.66 -13.95
C LYS A 163 0.62 19.15 -13.75
N PHE A 164 0.14 18.45 -14.77
CA PHE A 164 0.20 17.00 -14.83
C PHE A 164 1.48 16.63 -15.58
N ASP A 165 2.32 15.81 -14.95
CA ASP A 165 3.47 15.21 -15.61
C ASP A 165 3.00 13.97 -16.37
N THR A 166 3.60 13.75 -17.54
CA THR A 166 3.28 12.56 -18.33
C THR A 166 3.64 11.30 -17.56
N GLN A 167 2.92 10.21 -17.77
CA GLN A 167 3.23 8.92 -17.13
C GLN A 167 4.69 8.50 -17.33
N GLN A 168 5.27 8.80 -18.50
CA GLN A 168 6.70 8.56 -18.75
C GLN A 168 7.61 9.40 -17.85
N GLN A 169 7.32 10.68 -17.65
CA GLN A 169 8.08 11.56 -16.75
C GLN A 169 7.95 11.13 -15.30
N VAL A 170 6.74 10.74 -14.88
CA VAL A 170 6.46 10.25 -13.53
C VAL A 170 7.26 8.98 -13.25
N TYR A 171 7.23 8.00 -14.16
CA TYR A 171 8.04 6.78 -14.04
C TYR A 171 9.54 7.05 -14.01
N ARG A 172 10.02 8.01 -14.81
CA ARG A 172 11.44 8.39 -14.80
C ARG A 172 11.85 8.85 -13.41
N GLN A 173 11.07 9.77 -12.86
CA GLN A 173 11.32 10.33 -11.55
C GLN A 173 11.21 9.28 -10.43
N ILE A 174 10.26 8.34 -10.52
CA ILE A 174 10.15 7.21 -9.58
C ILE A 174 11.43 6.37 -9.59
N ILE A 175 11.90 5.96 -10.77
CA ILE A 175 13.10 5.11 -10.90
C ILE A 175 14.35 5.84 -10.41
N ASP A 176 14.49 7.12 -10.76
CA ASP A 176 15.62 7.95 -10.34
C ASP A 176 15.58 8.22 -8.82
N ASN A 177 14.41 8.52 -8.25
CA ASN A 177 14.24 8.71 -6.81
C ASN A 177 14.62 7.47 -6.01
N LEU A 178 14.21 6.28 -6.46
CA LEU A 178 14.56 5.02 -5.80
C LEU A 178 16.06 4.72 -5.92
N LYS A 179 16.68 5.08 -7.05
CA LYS A 179 18.14 4.99 -7.19
C LYS A 179 18.86 5.93 -6.21
N THR A 180 18.44 7.19 -6.13
CA THR A 180 19.01 8.17 -5.18
C THR A 180 18.78 7.73 -3.73
N ALA A 181 17.59 7.22 -3.39
CA ALA A 181 17.31 6.68 -2.06
C ALA A 181 18.25 5.53 -1.68
N ASN A 182 18.53 4.61 -2.61
CA ASN A 182 19.50 3.53 -2.39
C ASN A 182 20.90 4.04 -2.03
N GLU A 183 21.32 5.15 -2.64
CA GLU A 183 22.61 5.81 -2.39
C GLU A 183 22.64 6.57 -1.05
N LEU A 184 21.49 7.09 -0.60
CA LEU A 184 21.36 7.84 0.65
C LEU A 184 21.30 6.97 1.91
N PHE A 185 20.84 5.73 1.81
CA PHE A 185 20.76 4.85 2.98
C PHE A 185 22.15 4.64 3.63
N ASP A 186 22.24 5.02 4.89
CA ASP A 186 23.43 4.95 5.73
C ASP A 186 23.16 4.04 6.94
N GLU A 187 23.69 2.83 6.88
CA GLU A 187 23.52 1.80 7.91
C GLU A 187 24.17 2.21 9.26
N ALA A 188 25.05 3.21 9.31
CA ALA A 188 25.73 3.60 10.54
C ALA A 188 24.84 4.36 11.55
N ASN A 189 23.82 5.09 11.06
CA ASN A 189 23.13 6.11 11.86
C ASN A 189 21.69 5.74 12.30
N GLY A 190 21.06 4.75 11.67
CA GLY A 190 19.68 4.36 12.00
C GLY A 190 18.67 5.51 11.85
N LEU A 191 17.60 5.50 12.66
CA LEU A 191 16.56 6.54 12.70
C LEU A 191 16.57 7.29 14.03
N ILE A 192 17.23 8.46 14.07
CA ILE A 192 17.54 9.15 15.32
C ILE A 192 16.30 9.63 16.12
N TYR A 193 15.20 9.93 15.43
CA TYR A 193 13.97 10.43 16.04
C TYR A 193 13.00 9.29 16.43
N ASN A 194 13.22 8.07 15.95
CA ASN A 194 12.38 6.89 16.24
C ASN A 194 13.05 6.00 17.31
N GLN A 195 13.26 6.55 18.51
CA GLN A 195 14.02 5.86 19.56
C GLN A 195 13.46 4.48 19.94
N SER A 196 12.14 4.32 19.88
CA SER A 196 11.44 3.07 20.20
C SER A 196 11.17 2.17 18.99
N GLY A 197 11.68 2.52 17.80
CA GLY A 197 11.39 1.85 16.55
C GLY A 197 10.21 2.46 15.79
N GLU A 198 10.29 2.46 14.45
CA GLU A 198 9.16 2.73 13.56
C GLU A 198 8.32 1.47 13.28
N MET A 199 7.10 1.63 12.77
CA MET A 199 6.11 0.54 12.74
C MET A 199 6.38 -0.60 11.74
N LEU A 200 7.17 -0.38 10.69
CA LEU A 200 7.38 -1.37 9.63
C LEU A 200 8.46 -2.39 9.99
N TYR A 201 9.67 -1.93 10.31
CA TYR A 201 10.83 -2.79 10.60
C TYR A 201 11.34 -2.65 12.03
N ASN A 202 10.63 -1.90 12.88
CA ASN A 202 11.08 -1.57 14.24
C ASN A 202 12.43 -0.82 14.24
N THR A 203 12.73 -0.09 13.16
CA THR A 203 14.03 0.57 12.99
C THR A 203 14.18 1.71 13.97
N SER A 204 15.23 1.65 14.81
CA SER A 204 15.50 2.64 15.84
C SER A 204 16.85 3.36 15.63
N LYS A 205 17.24 4.20 16.58
CA LYS A 205 18.53 4.91 16.54
C LYS A 205 19.69 3.91 16.54
N GLY A 206 20.60 4.02 15.57
CA GLY A 206 21.76 3.12 15.44
C GLY A 206 21.41 1.71 14.95
N ASP A 207 20.17 1.44 14.51
CA ASP A 207 19.77 0.14 14.00
C ASP A 207 20.13 -0.03 12.51
N ALA A 208 21.31 -0.58 12.26
CA ALA A 208 21.77 -0.92 10.91
C ALA A 208 20.88 -1.97 10.22
N THR A 209 20.28 -2.89 10.98
CA THR A 209 19.47 -3.99 10.41
C THR A 209 18.17 -3.44 9.82
N GLY A 210 17.49 -2.56 10.56
CA GLY A 210 16.29 -1.89 10.07
C GLY A 210 16.55 -1.02 8.83
N ILE A 211 17.67 -0.28 8.82
CA ILE A 211 18.07 0.51 7.63
C ILE A 211 18.33 -0.39 6.42
N LYS A 212 18.99 -1.54 6.61
CA LYS A 212 19.19 -2.51 5.53
C LYS A 212 17.87 -3.05 4.98
N LYS A 213 16.87 -3.30 5.83
CA LYS A 213 15.52 -3.70 5.38
C LYS A 213 14.82 -2.59 4.59
N TRP A 214 14.96 -1.33 5.00
CA TRP A 214 14.48 -0.19 4.20
C TRP A 214 15.15 -0.09 2.83
N LYS A 215 16.47 -0.30 2.77
CA LYS A 215 17.22 -0.34 1.51
C LYS A 215 16.75 -1.49 0.61
N LYS A 216 16.49 -2.67 1.19
CA LYS A 216 15.89 -3.81 0.48
C LYS A 216 14.50 -3.51 -0.07
N PHE A 217 13.66 -2.82 0.70
CA PHE A 217 12.34 -2.40 0.24
C PHE A 217 12.43 -1.42 -0.93
N CYS A 218 13.31 -0.42 -0.83
CA CYS A 218 13.57 0.55 -1.88
C CYS A 218 13.97 -0.11 -3.20
N ASN A 219 14.96 -1.01 -3.18
CA ASN A 219 15.39 -1.71 -4.39
C ASN A 219 14.33 -2.70 -4.91
N SER A 220 13.58 -3.36 -4.02
CA SER A 220 12.48 -4.25 -4.43
C SER A 220 11.36 -3.48 -5.14
N LEU A 221 10.99 -2.29 -4.64
CA LEU A 221 10.07 -1.38 -5.33
C LEU A 221 10.63 -0.94 -6.69
N ARG A 222 11.94 -0.68 -6.79
CA ARG A 222 12.58 -0.33 -8.07
C ARG A 222 12.53 -1.51 -9.05
N LEU A 223 12.66 -2.76 -8.59
CA LEU A 223 12.41 -3.93 -9.43
C LEU A 223 10.96 -3.97 -9.94
N ARG A 224 9.97 -3.72 -9.07
CA ARG A 224 8.55 -3.64 -9.47
C ARG A 224 8.32 -2.56 -10.52
N ALA A 225 8.83 -1.35 -10.30
CA ALA A 225 8.70 -0.22 -11.21
C ALA A 225 9.34 -0.49 -12.58
N LEU A 226 10.56 -1.00 -12.61
CA LEU A 226 11.25 -1.36 -13.85
C LEU A 226 10.55 -2.52 -14.58
N LEU A 227 10.05 -3.53 -13.85
CA LEU A 227 9.28 -4.61 -14.47
C LEU A 227 7.97 -4.10 -15.08
N ARG A 228 7.28 -3.15 -14.44
CA ARG A 228 6.05 -2.56 -14.98
C ARG A 228 6.29 -1.98 -16.37
N VAL A 229 7.39 -1.24 -16.54
CA VAL A 229 7.74 -0.56 -17.81
C VAL A 229 8.75 -1.33 -18.66
N ILE A 230 8.86 -2.65 -18.47
CA ILE A 230 9.94 -3.46 -19.07
C ILE A 230 10.00 -3.42 -20.60
N ASP A 231 8.85 -3.23 -21.24
CA ASP A 231 8.71 -3.19 -22.69
C ASP A 231 8.61 -1.75 -23.25
N VAL A 232 8.79 -0.73 -22.40
CA VAL A 232 8.85 0.68 -22.80
C VAL A 232 10.32 1.08 -23.05
N PRO A 233 10.76 1.27 -24.32
CA PRO A 233 12.17 1.37 -24.68
C PRO A 233 12.96 2.47 -23.96
N GLU A 234 12.31 3.59 -23.68
CA GLU A 234 12.92 4.78 -23.09
C GLU A 234 13.52 4.50 -21.71
N PHE A 235 13.04 3.47 -21.00
CA PHE A 235 13.52 3.13 -19.66
C PHE A 235 14.73 2.23 -19.62
N ASN A 236 15.10 1.58 -20.74
CA ASN A 236 16.17 0.56 -20.75
C ASN A 236 16.03 -0.47 -19.60
N ALA A 237 14.78 -0.77 -19.22
CA ALA A 237 14.46 -1.43 -17.96
C ALA A 237 15.07 -2.84 -17.85
N LYS A 238 15.15 -3.56 -18.97
CA LYS A 238 15.80 -4.88 -19.04
C LYS A 238 17.26 -4.84 -18.57
N GLN A 239 18.01 -3.81 -18.97
CA GLN A 239 19.40 -3.67 -18.57
C GLN A 239 19.53 -3.23 -17.11
N GLU A 240 18.69 -2.30 -16.63
CA GLU A 240 18.71 -1.88 -15.22
C GLU A 240 18.36 -3.02 -14.27
N LEU A 241 17.33 -3.81 -14.60
CA LEU A 241 16.94 -5.02 -13.85
C LEU A 241 18.08 -6.03 -13.78
N ARG A 242 18.75 -6.27 -14.91
CA ARG A 242 19.94 -7.14 -14.95
C ARG A 242 21.02 -6.62 -14.02
N THR A 243 21.40 -5.36 -14.15
CA THR A 243 22.43 -4.73 -13.30
C THR A 243 22.11 -4.90 -11.82
N MET A 244 20.88 -4.57 -11.40
CA MET A 244 20.46 -4.69 -10.00
C MET A 244 20.56 -6.13 -9.47
N LEU A 245 20.08 -7.10 -10.25
CA LEU A 245 20.05 -8.50 -9.82
C LEU A 245 21.43 -9.18 -9.86
N THR A 246 22.38 -8.66 -10.64
CA THR A 246 23.77 -9.15 -10.67
C THR A 246 24.70 -8.44 -9.69
N ASP A 247 24.26 -7.36 -9.04
CA ASP A 247 25.01 -6.62 -8.03
C ASP A 247 24.20 -6.46 -6.72
N PRO A 248 23.96 -7.56 -5.98
CA PRO A 248 23.19 -7.52 -4.74
C PRO A 248 23.91 -6.81 -3.60
N ALA A 249 25.22 -6.52 -3.72
CA ALA A 249 25.96 -5.75 -2.74
C ALA A 249 25.55 -4.26 -2.79
N THR A 250 25.40 -3.72 -4.00
CA THR A 250 24.91 -2.34 -4.20
C THR A 250 23.40 -2.26 -4.13
N TYR A 251 22.70 -3.26 -4.66
CA TYR A 251 21.24 -3.30 -4.78
C TYR A 251 20.63 -4.48 -4.02
N PRO A 252 20.78 -4.55 -2.69
CA PRO A 252 20.14 -5.61 -1.94
C PRO A 252 18.63 -5.50 -2.10
N VAL A 253 17.95 -6.63 -2.35
CA VAL A 253 16.49 -6.75 -2.43
C VAL A 253 16.00 -7.71 -1.34
N PHE A 254 14.69 -7.96 -1.26
CA PHE A 254 14.17 -8.97 -0.33
C PHE A 254 14.77 -10.36 -0.59
N GLU A 255 15.17 -11.05 0.49
CA GLU A 255 15.76 -12.40 0.46
C GLU A 255 14.91 -13.43 1.23
N SER A 256 13.99 -12.96 2.06
CA SER A 256 13.04 -13.81 2.79
C SER A 256 11.79 -13.02 3.20
N ASN A 257 10.81 -13.71 3.77
CA ASN A 257 9.62 -13.09 4.38
C ASN A 257 9.95 -12.14 5.54
N ASP A 258 11.14 -12.22 6.14
CA ASP A 258 11.57 -11.30 7.21
C ASP A 258 11.95 -9.92 6.68
N ASP A 259 12.28 -9.80 5.39
CA ASP A 259 12.56 -8.53 4.73
C ASP A 259 11.29 -7.88 4.16
N ALA A 260 10.18 -8.61 4.04
CA ALA A 260 8.99 -8.16 3.34
C ALA A 260 8.38 -6.91 3.99
N ALA A 261 7.88 -5.99 3.17
CA ALA A 261 7.20 -4.78 3.63
C ALA A 261 5.76 -5.10 4.01
N LEU A 262 5.60 -5.67 5.21
CA LEU A 262 4.33 -6.08 5.80
C LEU A 262 4.14 -5.36 7.15
N LEU A 263 3.27 -4.35 7.17
CA LEU A 263 3.05 -3.55 8.37
C LEU A 263 2.28 -4.36 9.42
N ALA A 264 2.91 -4.62 10.57
CA ALA A 264 2.28 -5.33 11.67
C ALA A 264 1.27 -4.42 12.41
N ILE A 265 0.07 -4.94 12.64
CA ILE A 265 -1.01 -4.27 13.36
C ILE A 265 -1.36 -5.14 14.57
N SER A 266 -1.20 -4.59 15.77
CA SER A 266 -1.45 -5.32 17.03
C SER A 266 -2.95 -5.44 17.38
N GLY A 267 -3.78 -4.52 16.89
CA GLY A 267 -5.17 -4.37 17.31
C GLY A 267 -5.37 -3.44 18.50
N THR A 268 -4.31 -2.81 19.02
CA THR A 268 -4.36 -1.85 20.12
C THR A 268 -4.08 -0.45 19.61
N TYR A 269 -4.92 0.53 19.96
CA TYR A 269 -4.73 1.93 19.57
C TYR A 269 -3.27 2.39 19.79
N PRO A 270 -2.63 3.06 18.82
CA PRO A 270 -3.19 3.52 17.53
C PRO A 270 -3.14 2.49 16.38
N GLN A 271 -2.71 1.25 16.64
CA GLN A 271 -2.56 0.17 15.65
C GLN A 271 -3.83 -0.69 15.57
N GLU A 272 -4.95 -0.09 15.18
CA GLU A 272 -6.22 -0.79 15.06
C GLU A 272 -6.35 -1.51 13.71
N ALA A 273 -7.16 -2.57 13.66
CA ALA A 273 -7.47 -3.25 12.41
C ALA A 273 -8.21 -2.31 11.44
N PRO A 274 -8.06 -2.49 10.11
CA PRO A 274 -8.75 -1.64 9.14
C PRO A 274 -10.28 -1.59 9.31
N LEU A 275 -10.90 -2.70 9.72
CA LEU A 275 -12.33 -2.78 10.02
C LEU A 275 -12.58 -2.73 11.52
N THR A 276 -13.43 -1.80 11.95
CA THR A 276 -13.91 -1.70 13.33
C THR A 276 -14.75 -2.93 13.73
N ARG A 277 -15.45 -3.52 12.76
CA ARG A 277 -16.34 -4.68 12.96
C ARG A 277 -15.92 -5.79 12.00
N PRO A 278 -15.19 -6.81 12.47
CA PRO A 278 -14.72 -7.89 11.60
C PRO A 278 -15.85 -8.63 10.86
N GLN A 279 -17.08 -8.65 11.38
CA GLN A 279 -18.25 -9.24 10.70
C GLN A 279 -18.64 -8.49 9.40
N ASP A 280 -18.24 -7.24 9.24
CA ASP A 280 -18.51 -6.48 8.02
C ASP A 280 -17.69 -7.03 6.84
N PHE A 281 -16.58 -7.72 7.13
CA PHE A 281 -15.74 -8.39 6.13
C PHE A 281 -16.45 -9.54 5.39
N THR A 282 -17.41 -10.21 6.04
CA THR A 282 -18.12 -11.36 5.48
C THR A 282 -19.58 -11.04 5.14
N SER A 283 -19.98 -9.78 5.28
CA SER A 283 -21.36 -9.35 5.06
C SER A 283 -21.62 -9.18 3.57
N TYR A 284 -22.62 -9.90 3.04
CA TYR A 284 -23.04 -9.82 1.62
C TYR A 284 -21.89 -10.08 0.63
N VAL A 285 -21.01 -11.02 0.97
CA VAL A 285 -19.87 -11.42 0.13
C VAL A 285 -19.57 -12.90 0.30
N GLN A 286 -19.21 -13.55 -0.81
CA GLN A 286 -18.81 -14.95 -0.87
C GLN A 286 -17.49 -15.04 -1.64
N ILE A 287 -16.72 -16.10 -1.38
CA ILE A 287 -15.52 -16.34 -2.19
C ILE A 287 -15.93 -16.73 -3.61
N SER A 288 -15.17 -16.32 -4.63
CA SER A 288 -15.53 -16.61 -6.02
C SER A 288 -15.24 -18.07 -6.40
N GLU A 289 -15.97 -18.58 -7.39
CA GLU A 289 -15.71 -19.88 -8.03
C GLU A 289 -14.31 -19.94 -8.63
N PHE A 290 -13.95 -18.93 -9.43
CA PHE A 290 -12.62 -18.82 -10.05
C PHE A 290 -11.48 -18.98 -9.02
N PHE A 291 -11.56 -18.26 -7.90
CA PHE A 291 -10.49 -18.25 -6.92
C PHE A 291 -10.45 -19.54 -6.09
N VAL A 292 -11.63 -20.10 -5.75
CA VAL A 292 -11.71 -21.41 -5.10
C VAL A 292 -11.16 -22.51 -5.99
N ASP A 293 -11.57 -22.57 -7.26
CA ASP A 293 -11.16 -23.62 -8.18
C ASP A 293 -9.66 -23.57 -8.47
N LEU A 294 -9.09 -22.36 -8.60
CA LEU A 294 -7.66 -22.18 -8.75
C LEU A 294 -6.88 -22.80 -7.58
N LEU A 295 -7.31 -22.53 -6.34
CA LEU A 295 -6.66 -23.04 -5.14
C LEU A 295 -6.94 -24.53 -4.89
N LYS A 296 -8.15 -25.01 -5.19
CA LYS A 296 -8.50 -26.44 -5.13
C LYS A 296 -7.66 -27.24 -6.12
N GLY A 297 -7.52 -26.76 -7.35
CA GLY A 297 -6.70 -27.39 -8.38
C GLY A 297 -5.26 -27.61 -7.93
N TRP A 298 -4.70 -26.66 -7.16
CA TRP A 298 -3.35 -26.77 -6.62
C TRP A 298 -3.24 -27.59 -5.33
N ASN A 299 -4.35 -28.01 -4.73
CA ASN A 299 -4.40 -28.48 -3.34
C ASN A 299 -3.76 -27.46 -2.39
N ASP A 300 -4.09 -26.19 -2.57
CA ASP A 300 -3.37 -25.09 -1.95
C ASP A 300 -3.69 -24.93 -0.45
N PRO A 301 -2.68 -24.93 0.43
CA PRO A 301 -2.91 -24.80 1.87
C PRO A 301 -3.45 -23.42 2.27
N ARG A 302 -3.40 -22.41 1.39
CA ARG A 302 -3.97 -21.08 1.65
C ARG A 302 -5.50 -21.06 1.54
N LEU A 303 -6.13 -22.04 0.89
CA LEU A 303 -7.59 -22.05 0.71
C LEU A 303 -8.35 -21.99 2.04
N GLN A 304 -7.89 -22.75 3.05
CA GLN A 304 -8.49 -22.73 4.39
C GLN A 304 -8.24 -21.43 5.16
N VAL A 305 -7.22 -20.66 4.77
CA VAL A 305 -6.97 -19.33 5.33
C VAL A 305 -7.95 -18.33 4.75
N TYR A 306 -8.29 -18.46 3.46
CA TYR A 306 -9.12 -17.48 2.75
C TYR A 306 -10.62 -17.75 2.84
N ALA A 307 -11.03 -19.01 2.94
CA ALA A 307 -12.43 -19.42 2.91
C ALA A 307 -12.85 -20.29 4.08
N THR A 308 -14.15 -20.29 4.32
CA THR A 308 -14.85 -21.24 5.17
C THR A 308 -15.48 -22.36 4.32
N GLN A 309 -15.58 -23.56 4.88
CA GLN A 309 -16.28 -24.67 4.22
C GLN A 309 -17.78 -24.56 4.43
N VAL A 310 -18.54 -25.04 3.45
CA VAL A 310 -19.99 -25.25 3.56
C VAL A 310 -20.30 -26.72 3.76
N THR A 311 -21.46 -27.02 4.36
CA THR A 311 -21.98 -28.40 4.40
C THR A 311 -22.90 -28.62 3.21
N LEU A 312 -22.58 -29.61 2.39
CA LEU A 312 -23.37 -30.01 1.23
C LEU A 312 -24.59 -30.87 1.64
N PRO A 313 -25.59 -31.08 0.76
CA PRO A 313 -26.76 -31.89 1.07
C PRO A 313 -26.45 -33.32 1.54
N ASP A 314 -25.34 -33.90 1.05
CA ASP A 314 -24.84 -35.22 1.43
C ASP A 314 -24.05 -35.25 2.76
N GLN A 315 -24.04 -34.14 3.50
CA GLN A 315 -23.34 -33.92 4.77
C GLN A 315 -21.81 -33.83 4.66
N THR A 316 -21.23 -33.85 3.46
CA THR A 316 -19.81 -33.58 3.28
C THR A 316 -19.50 -32.09 3.41
N LYS A 317 -18.25 -31.76 3.75
CA LYS A 317 -17.75 -30.38 3.78
C LYS A 317 -16.90 -30.11 2.55
N ASP A 318 -17.14 -29.00 1.88
CA ASP A 318 -16.34 -28.56 0.73
C ASP A 318 -16.22 -27.03 0.69
N TYR A 319 -15.27 -26.56 -0.12
CA TYR A 319 -15.20 -25.19 -0.57
C TYR A 319 -15.98 -25.06 -1.88
N VAL A 320 -16.96 -24.16 -1.88
CA VAL A 320 -17.83 -23.90 -3.03
C VAL A 320 -17.77 -22.41 -3.33
N GLY A 321 -17.18 -22.03 -4.45
CA GLY A 321 -17.16 -20.61 -4.82
C GLY A 321 -18.45 -20.18 -5.52
N LEU A 322 -18.76 -18.89 -5.43
CA LEU A 322 -19.88 -18.29 -6.15
C LEU A 322 -19.39 -17.83 -7.54
N PRO A 323 -20.06 -18.19 -8.65
CA PRO A 323 -19.66 -17.72 -9.98
C PRO A 323 -19.71 -16.19 -10.04
N SER A 324 -18.61 -15.55 -10.43
CA SER A 324 -18.63 -14.13 -10.77
C SER A 324 -19.51 -13.93 -12.01
N GLY A 325 -20.37 -12.93 -12.02
CA GLY A 325 -21.08 -12.60 -13.27
C GLY A 325 -22.37 -13.23 -13.55
N TYR A 326 -23.06 -13.58 -12.49
CA TYR A 326 -24.43 -13.95 -12.62
C TYR A 326 -25.31 -12.75 -12.98
N GLN A 327 -26.22 -12.96 -13.94
CA GLN A 327 -27.31 -12.03 -14.21
C GLN A 327 -28.34 -12.04 -13.07
N THR A 328 -28.51 -13.19 -12.42
CA THR A 328 -29.39 -13.41 -11.27
C THR A 328 -28.66 -14.28 -10.26
N LEU A 329 -28.70 -13.88 -8.98
CA LEU A 329 -27.99 -14.55 -7.90
C LEU A 329 -28.25 -16.06 -7.90
N PRO A 330 -27.22 -16.92 -8.07
CA PRO A 330 -27.39 -18.36 -8.04
C PRO A 330 -27.91 -18.83 -6.68
N SER A 331 -28.87 -19.75 -6.70
CA SER A 331 -29.39 -20.38 -5.48
C SER A 331 -28.50 -21.57 -5.08
N ILE A 332 -27.26 -21.26 -4.69
CA ILE A 332 -26.29 -22.25 -4.18
C ILE A 332 -25.81 -21.86 -2.79
N THR A 333 -25.39 -22.84 -1.99
CA THR A 333 -24.70 -22.60 -0.73
C THR A 333 -23.21 -22.44 -1.01
N ALA A 334 -22.76 -21.19 -1.19
CA ALA A 334 -21.36 -20.88 -1.44
C ALA A 334 -20.60 -20.55 -0.13
N SER A 335 -19.31 -20.86 -0.15
CA SER A 335 -18.33 -20.54 0.89
C SER A 335 -18.23 -19.04 1.15
N GLY A 336 -18.14 -18.68 2.42
CA GLY A 336 -17.81 -17.32 2.84
C GLY A 336 -16.31 -17.11 2.95
N LEU A 337 -15.88 -15.85 2.94
CA LEU A 337 -14.53 -15.48 3.33
C LEU A 337 -14.27 -15.84 4.80
N ASN A 338 -13.02 -16.15 5.14
CA ASN A 338 -12.63 -16.38 6.52
C ASN A 338 -12.48 -15.04 7.27
N GLN A 339 -13.31 -14.82 8.28
CA GLN A 339 -13.35 -13.57 9.06
C GLN A 339 -12.04 -13.28 9.81
N GLU A 340 -11.20 -14.30 10.07
CA GLU A 340 -9.91 -14.11 10.75
C GLU A 340 -8.96 -13.18 9.96
N MET A 341 -9.12 -13.07 8.63
CA MET A 341 -8.33 -12.15 7.81
C MET A 341 -8.58 -10.66 8.09
N ALA A 342 -9.66 -10.34 8.81
CA ALA A 342 -10.02 -8.98 9.20
C ALA A 342 -9.83 -8.72 10.70
N LYS A 343 -9.12 -9.61 11.42
CA LYS A 343 -8.86 -9.50 12.86
C LYS A 343 -7.38 -9.31 13.13
N ALA A 344 -7.06 -8.38 14.02
CA ALA A 344 -5.72 -8.24 14.55
C ALA A 344 -5.42 -9.35 15.61
N PRO A 345 -4.16 -9.74 15.83
CA PRO A 345 -2.96 -9.25 15.15
C PRO A 345 -2.91 -9.66 13.67
N MET A 346 -2.54 -8.73 12.80
CA MET A 346 -2.49 -8.94 11.35
C MET A 346 -1.31 -8.20 10.71
N LYS A 347 -1.05 -8.51 9.44
CA LYS A 347 -0.01 -7.84 8.64
C LYS A 347 -0.64 -7.24 7.38
N LEU A 348 -0.42 -5.96 7.15
CA LEU A 348 -0.92 -5.24 5.97
C LEU A 348 0.19 -5.17 4.91
N ALA A 349 -0.08 -5.66 3.70
CA ALA A 349 0.93 -5.76 2.66
C ALA A 349 1.14 -4.44 1.91
N MET A 350 2.40 -4.00 1.84
CA MET A 350 2.87 -2.99 0.87
C MET A 350 3.60 -3.67 -0.30
N MET A 351 4.50 -4.60 0.02
CA MET A 351 5.18 -5.44 -0.95
C MET A 351 5.63 -6.76 -0.29
N PRO A 352 5.06 -7.91 -0.70
CA PRO A 352 5.46 -9.21 -0.17
C PRO A 352 6.77 -9.70 -0.80
N TYR A 353 7.55 -10.53 -0.09
CA TYR A 353 8.77 -11.14 -0.62
C TYR A 353 8.49 -12.04 -1.84
N ALA A 354 7.38 -12.78 -1.80
CA ALA A 354 6.95 -13.62 -2.92
C ALA A 354 6.90 -12.87 -4.26
N GLU A 355 6.53 -11.58 -4.25
CA GLU A 355 6.52 -10.77 -5.46
C GLU A 355 7.90 -10.63 -6.09
N VAL A 356 8.96 -10.44 -5.28
CA VAL A 356 10.34 -10.33 -5.77
C VAL A 356 10.78 -11.63 -6.44
N GLU A 357 10.43 -12.78 -5.87
CA GLU A 357 10.72 -14.08 -6.48
C GLU A 357 9.93 -14.30 -7.79
N PHE A 358 8.67 -13.88 -7.86
CA PHE A 358 7.92 -13.92 -9.12
C PHE A 358 8.43 -12.93 -10.17
N ILE A 359 8.96 -11.76 -9.76
CA ILE A 359 9.70 -10.86 -10.65
C ILE A 359 10.91 -11.59 -11.24
N LYS A 360 11.74 -12.23 -10.39
CA LYS A 360 12.90 -13.01 -10.85
C LYS A 360 12.49 -14.14 -11.79
N ALA A 361 11.44 -14.89 -11.46
CA ALA A 361 10.93 -15.98 -12.29
C ALA A 361 10.49 -15.50 -13.68
N GLU A 362 9.76 -14.38 -13.75
CA GLU A 362 9.37 -13.77 -15.03
C GLU A 362 10.60 -13.33 -15.84
N LEU A 363 11.58 -12.68 -15.21
CA LEU A 363 12.79 -12.21 -15.91
C LEU A 363 13.65 -13.36 -16.45
N LEU A 364 13.79 -14.43 -15.69
CA LEU A 364 14.48 -15.66 -16.10
C LEU A 364 13.73 -16.33 -17.27
N LYS A 365 12.41 -16.44 -17.17
CA LYS A 365 11.56 -17.00 -18.23
C LYS A 365 11.65 -16.19 -19.53
N LYS A 366 11.70 -14.86 -19.42
CA LYS A 366 11.84 -13.94 -20.57
C LYS A 366 13.27 -13.83 -21.10
N GLY A 367 14.27 -14.47 -20.46
CA GLY A 367 15.67 -14.35 -20.84
C GLY A 367 16.26 -12.96 -20.64
N VAL A 368 15.69 -12.16 -19.73
CA VAL A 368 16.21 -10.83 -19.36
C VAL A 368 17.45 -10.97 -18.49
N ILE A 369 17.44 -11.96 -17.58
CA ILE A 369 18.59 -12.38 -16.79
C ILE A 369 18.94 -13.84 -17.09
N ASP A 370 20.21 -14.20 -16.90
CA ASP A 370 20.74 -15.52 -17.22
C ASP A 370 20.31 -16.57 -16.18
N GLY A 371 20.14 -17.82 -16.63
CA GLY A 371 19.78 -18.97 -15.78
C GLY A 371 18.75 -19.91 -16.42
N GLY A 372 17.96 -19.42 -17.37
CA GLY A 372 17.00 -20.21 -18.14
C GLY A 372 15.88 -20.82 -17.30
N SER A 373 15.22 -21.84 -17.87
CA SER A 373 13.99 -22.44 -17.29
C SER A 373 14.20 -23.06 -15.91
N ASN A 374 15.36 -23.67 -15.63
CA ASN A 374 15.65 -24.26 -14.32
C ASN A 374 15.72 -23.20 -13.21
N ALA A 375 16.44 -22.10 -13.44
CA ALA A 375 16.49 -21.00 -12.48
C ALA A 375 15.12 -20.31 -12.34
N ALA A 376 14.36 -20.19 -13.43
CA ALA A 376 12.99 -19.67 -13.38
C ALA A 376 12.08 -20.54 -12.51
N LYS A 377 12.22 -21.87 -12.62
CA LYS A 377 11.53 -22.85 -11.76
C LYS A 377 11.89 -22.65 -10.29
N GLU A 378 13.17 -22.50 -9.95
CA GLU A 378 13.61 -22.29 -8.57
C GLU A 378 13.03 -20.99 -7.98
N ALA A 379 13.07 -19.89 -8.71
CA ALA A 379 12.47 -18.62 -8.30
C ALA A 379 10.95 -18.74 -8.15
N TYR A 380 10.27 -19.42 -9.08
CA TYR A 380 8.84 -19.73 -8.97
C TYR A 380 8.52 -20.50 -7.68
N GLN A 381 9.26 -21.57 -7.39
CA GLN A 381 9.03 -22.41 -6.20
C GLN A 381 9.26 -21.62 -4.91
N LYS A 382 10.30 -20.77 -4.86
CA LYS A 382 10.55 -19.86 -3.73
C LYS A 382 9.43 -18.84 -3.56
N GLY A 383 8.91 -18.28 -4.65
CA GLY A 383 7.77 -17.36 -4.62
C GLY A 383 6.50 -18.03 -4.07
N VAL A 384 6.21 -19.26 -4.50
CA VAL A 384 5.08 -20.05 -3.99
C VAL A 384 5.24 -20.36 -2.50
N GLN A 385 6.42 -20.85 -2.10
CA GLN A 385 6.72 -21.13 -0.70
C GLN A 385 6.56 -19.88 0.17
N ALA A 386 7.18 -18.76 -0.23
CA ALA A 386 7.10 -17.49 0.47
C ALA A 386 5.64 -17.00 0.62
N ALA A 387 4.84 -17.13 -0.43
CA ALA A 387 3.43 -16.74 -0.42
C ALA A 387 2.58 -17.61 0.52
N ILE A 388 2.88 -18.90 0.64
CA ILE A 388 2.21 -19.82 1.57
C ILE A 388 2.61 -19.50 3.02
N GLU A 389 3.91 -19.36 3.27
CA GLU A 389 4.47 -19.09 4.61
C GLU A 389 4.08 -17.70 5.15
N GLN A 390 3.87 -16.71 4.28
CA GLN A 390 3.37 -15.38 4.67
C GLN A 390 2.05 -15.47 5.45
N TRP A 391 1.20 -16.45 5.10
CA TRP A 391 -0.09 -16.70 5.75
C TRP A 391 -0.01 -17.75 6.87
N GLY A 392 1.21 -18.05 7.34
CA GLY A 392 1.45 -18.98 8.44
C GLY A 392 1.18 -20.45 8.09
N GLN A 393 1.08 -20.77 6.80
CA GLN A 393 0.90 -22.14 6.32
C GLN A 393 2.26 -22.77 6.01
N VAL A 394 2.30 -24.11 5.95
CA VAL A 394 3.48 -24.88 5.57
C VAL A 394 3.28 -25.42 4.15
N LEU A 395 4.29 -25.28 3.30
CA LEU A 395 4.27 -25.88 1.96
C LEU A 395 4.31 -27.41 2.07
N PRO A 396 3.33 -28.15 1.53
CA PRO A 396 3.39 -29.60 1.50
C PRO A 396 4.57 -30.12 0.67
N ASP A 397 5.25 -31.18 1.14
CA ASP A 397 6.42 -31.76 0.45
C ASP A 397 6.12 -32.17 -1.00
N ASN A 398 4.90 -32.65 -1.26
CA ASN A 398 4.43 -33.08 -2.57
C ASN A 398 3.71 -31.98 -3.37
N TYR A 399 3.71 -30.72 -2.92
CA TYR A 399 2.95 -29.64 -3.56
C TYR A 399 3.27 -29.50 -5.05
N PHE A 400 4.55 -29.57 -5.42
CA PHE A 400 4.99 -29.47 -6.82
C PHE A 400 4.95 -30.80 -7.60
N GLU A 401 4.51 -31.90 -6.99
CA GLU A 401 4.16 -33.13 -7.73
C GLU A 401 2.79 -32.98 -8.40
N ASN A 402 1.95 -32.07 -7.92
CA ASN A 402 0.70 -31.71 -8.57
C ASN A 402 1.00 -30.96 -9.88
N PRO A 403 0.63 -31.50 -11.07
CA PRO A 403 0.90 -30.85 -12.35
C PRO A 403 0.19 -29.50 -12.49
N GLU A 404 -0.91 -29.27 -11.76
CA GLU A 404 -1.59 -27.99 -11.74
C GLU A 404 -0.86 -26.96 -10.88
N ALA A 405 0.04 -27.34 -9.98
CA ALA A 405 0.81 -26.42 -9.14
C ALA A 405 2.30 -26.36 -9.53
N ALA A 406 2.80 -27.36 -10.23
CA ALA A 406 4.17 -27.43 -10.72
C ALA A 406 4.48 -26.31 -11.72
N TYR A 407 5.74 -25.90 -11.75
CA TYR A 407 6.23 -25.03 -12.81
C TYR A 407 6.17 -25.76 -14.16
N ASP A 408 5.51 -25.16 -15.14
CA ASP A 408 5.26 -25.73 -16.48
C ASP A 408 5.96 -24.93 -17.60
N ASP A 409 6.90 -24.06 -17.24
CA ASP A 409 7.59 -23.17 -18.17
C ASP A 409 6.66 -22.19 -18.91
N THR A 410 5.50 -21.84 -18.36
CA THR A 410 4.62 -20.79 -18.90
C THR A 410 4.65 -19.52 -18.06
N LEU A 411 4.40 -18.37 -18.70
CA LEU A 411 4.19 -17.11 -17.97
C LEU A 411 2.88 -17.15 -17.18
N GLU A 412 1.85 -17.79 -17.72
CA GLU A 412 0.55 -17.97 -17.07
C GLU A 412 0.69 -18.62 -15.70
N ARG A 413 1.48 -19.70 -15.58
CA ARG A 413 1.75 -20.37 -14.30
C ARG A 413 2.37 -19.44 -13.27
N ILE A 414 3.37 -18.67 -13.66
CA ILE A 414 4.03 -17.68 -12.79
C ILE A 414 3.01 -16.62 -12.36
N MET A 415 2.22 -16.10 -13.29
CA MET A 415 1.24 -15.05 -13.02
C MET A 415 0.05 -15.50 -12.19
N ASN A 416 -0.43 -16.73 -12.36
CA ASN A 416 -1.49 -17.27 -11.52
C ASN A 416 -1.04 -17.39 -10.05
N GLN A 417 0.18 -17.87 -9.79
CA GLN A 417 0.71 -17.92 -8.43
C GLN A 417 1.03 -16.52 -7.87
N LYS A 418 1.59 -15.63 -8.70
CA LYS A 418 1.81 -14.22 -8.32
C LYS A 418 0.50 -13.52 -7.97
N PHE A 419 -0.56 -13.79 -8.72
CA PHE A 419 -1.90 -13.28 -8.44
C PHE A 419 -2.36 -13.65 -7.03
N VAL A 420 -2.23 -14.92 -6.63
CA VAL A 420 -2.56 -15.34 -5.25
C VAL A 420 -1.59 -14.76 -4.21
N ALA A 421 -0.32 -14.59 -4.54
CA ALA A 421 0.66 -13.97 -3.64
C ALA A 421 0.40 -12.47 -3.39
N LEU A 422 -0.25 -11.79 -4.32
CA LEU A 422 -0.64 -10.38 -4.22
C LEU A 422 -2.00 -10.18 -3.54
N PHE A 423 -2.56 -11.22 -2.93
CA PHE A 423 -3.79 -11.11 -2.15
C PHE A 423 -3.60 -10.10 -1.00
N PHE A 424 -4.47 -9.09 -0.92
CA PHE A 424 -4.37 -7.89 -0.06
C PHE A 424 -3.22 -6.92 -0.36
N CYS A 425 -2.55 -7.04 -1.51
CA CYS A 425 -1.51 -6.09 -1.93
C CYS A 425 -2.11 -5.00 -2.84
N ASP A 426 -2.77 -4.02 -2.23
CA ASP A 426 -3.31 -2.80 -2.87
C ASP A 426 -4.11 -3.04 -4.18
N TYR A 427 -3.60 -2.57 -5.31
CA TYR A 427 -4.12 -2.77 -6.66
C TYR A 427 -3.22 -3.69 -7.50
N GLN A 428 -2.15 -4.27 -6.93
CA GLN A 428 -1.13 -4.96 -7.73
C GLN A 428 -1.70 -6.12 -8.56
N GLN A 429 -2.73 -6.85 -8.08
CA GLN A 429 -3.40 -7.87 -8.90
C GLN A 429 -4.00 -7.27 -10.19
N TRP A 430 -4.70 -6.15 -10.07
CA TRP A 430 -5.31 -5.44 -11.20
C TRP A 430 -4.26 -4.87 -12.15
N PHE A 431 -3.20 -4.29 -11.60
CA PHE A 431 -2.12 -3.76 -12.43
C PHE A 431 -1.36 -4.86 -13.17
N GLU A 432 -1.09 -6.00 -12.53
CA GLU A 432 -0.44 -7.15 -13.19
C GLU A 432 -1.33 -7.78 -14.26
N TYR A 433 -2.63 -7.88 -14.02
CA TYR A 433 -3.59 -8.29 -15.05
C TYR A 433 -3.56 -7.34 -16.25
N ASN A 434 -3.56 -6.03 -16.03
CA ASN A 434 -3.49 -5.07 -17.13
C ASN A 434 -2.14 -5.04 -17.84
N ARG A 435 -1.05 -5.46 -17.19
CA ARG A 435 0.29 -5.57 -17.78
C ARG A 435 0.47 -6.88 -18.57
N THR A 436 -0.17 -7.97 -18.15
CA THR A 436 0.16 -9.32 -18.65
C THR A 436 -1.00 -10.09 -19.26
N GLY A 437 -2.24 -9.66 -19.01
CA GLY A 437 -3.46 -10.41 -19.35
C GLY A 437 -3.78 -11.58 -18.42
N PHE A 438 -2.96 -11.84 -17.40
CA PHE A 438 -3.12 -12.97 -16.48
C PHE A 438 -3.52 -12.54 -15.05
N PRO A 439 -4.28 -13.37 -14.31
CA PRO A 439 -4.84 -14.65 -14.74
C PRO A 439 -5.95 -14.48 -15.79
N VAL A 440 -6.28 -15.54 -16.53
CA VAL A 440 -7.45 -15.52 -17.41
C VAL A 440 -8.71 -15.53 -16.57
N LEU A 441 -9.35 -14.37 -16.44
CA LEU A 441 -10.57 -14.19 -15.65
C LEU A 441 -11.81 -14.62 -16.43
N PRO A 442 -12.70 -15.45 -15.87
CA PRO A 442 -13.94 -15.82 -16.53
C PRO A 442 -14.89 -14.62 -16.65
N VAL A 443 -15.68 -14.61 -17.73
CA VAL A 443 -16.62 -13.53 -18.03
C VAL A 443 -18.04 -14.08 -17.99
N GLY A 444 -18.75 -13.79 -16.91
CA GLY A 444 -20.14 -14.21 -16.75
C GLY A 444 -21.13 -13.34 -17.55
N PRO A 445 -22.36 -13.83 -17.79
CA PRO A 445 -23.39 -13.15 -18.59
C PRO A 445 -23.92 -11.85 -17.97
N GLY A 446 -23.64 -11.60 -16.69
CA GLY A 446 -24.07 -10.42 -15.94
C GLY A 446 -23.15 -9.21 -16.07
N ILE A 447 -22.07 -9.26 -16.87
CA ILE A 447 -21.26 -8.06 -17.10
C ILE A 447 -22.04 -7.06 -17.96
N ALA A 448 -22.26 -5.85 -17.41
CA ALA A 448 -23.10 -4.82 -18.01
C ALA A 448 -22.35 -3.79 -18.88
N ASN A 449 -21.04 -3.90 -19.08
CA ASN A 449 -20.34 -3.00 -19.99
C ASN A 449 -20.55 -3.44 -21.44
N ALA A 450 -20.73 -2.49 -22.35
CA ALA A 450 -21.03 -2.77 -23.76
C ALA A 450 -19.96 -3.60 -24.49
N ASN A 451 -18.77 -3.79 -23.88
CA ASN A 451 -17.60 -4.42 -24.49
C ASN A 451 -17.00 -5.61 -23.70
N ASN A 452 -17.50 -5.99 -22.51
CA ASN A 452 -16.90 -7.02 -21.65
C ASN A 452 -15.39 -6.81 -21.39
N GLN A 453 -14.97 -5.58 -21.08
CA GLN A 453 -13.56 -5.24 -20.90
C GLN A 453 -13.22 -4.83 -19.47
N MET A 454 -12.12 -5.38 -18.95
CA MET A 454 -11.53 -4.94 -17.69
C MET A 454 -11.12 -3.47 -17.79
N PRO A 455 -11.49 -2.62 -16.80
CA PRO A 455 -11.00 -1.26 -16.72
C PRO A 455 -9.47 -1.18 -16.71
N LYS A 456 -8.93 -0.17 -17.38
CA LYS A 456 -7.49 0.09 -17.54
C LYS A 456 -6.96 1.15 -16.59
N ARG A 457 -7.80 2.09 -16.17
CA ARG A 457 -7.46 3.20 -15.26
C ARG A 457 -8.72 3.75 -14.60
N PHE A 458 -8.57 4.46 -13.49
CA PHE A 458 -9.58 5.38 -12.97
C PHE A 458 -9.70 6.62 -13.86
N LYS A 459 -10.88 7.24 -13.85
CA LYS A 459 -11.05 8.62 -14.32
C LYS A 459 -10.41 9.59 -13.33
N TYR A 460 -10.03 10.76 -13.81
CA TYR A 460 -9.57 11.81 -12.91
C TYR A 460 -10.71 12.33 -12.03
N PRO A 461 -10.44 12.73 -10.77
CA PRO A 461 -11.48 13.25 -9.90
C PRO A 461 -12.22 14.44 -10.49
N ALA A 462 -13.56 14.40 -10.44
CA ALA A 462 -14.41 15.46 -10.99
C ALA A 462 -14.14 16.84 -10.36
N ALA A 463 -13.63 16.87 -9.12
CA ALA A 463 -13.24 18.10 -8.44
C ALA A 463 -12.19 18.92 -9.23
N LEU A 464 -11.32 18.27 -10.00
CA LEU A 464 -10.29 18.93 -10.80
C LEU A 464 -10.86 19.85 -11.89
N GLN A 465 -12.08 19.58 -12.37
CA GLN A 465 -12.76 20.46 -13.32
C GLN A 465 -13.09 21.83 -12.72
N ARG A 466 -13.12 21.93 -11.38
CA ARG A 466 -13.33 23.19 -10.67
C ARG A 466 -12.03 23.77 -10.11
N THR A 467 -11.13 22.94 -9.61
CA THR A 467 -9.93 23.39 -8.87
C THR A 467 -8.67 23.49 -9.72
N ASN A 468 -8.59 22.79 -10.86
CA ASN A 468 -7.40 22.73 -11.71
C ASN A 468 -7.76 22.53 -13.20
N LEU A 469 -8.79 23.25 -13.68
CA LEU A 469 -9.41 23.00 -14.99
C LEU A 469 -8.41 23.02 -16.16
N LYS A 470 -7.53 24.02 -16.21
CA LYS A 470 -6.58 24.19 -17.32
C LYS A 470 -5.65 22.97 -17.46
N ASN A 471 -5.04 22.53 -16.36
CA ASN A 471 -4.10 21.41 -16.40
C ASN A 471 -4.84 20.06 -16.54
N TYR A 472 -6.05 19.94 -15.96
CA TYR A 472 -6.91 18.79 -16.21
C TYR A 472 -7.23 18.62 -17.71
N GLN A 473 -7.61 19.69 -18.41
CA GLN A 473 -7.92 19.60 -19.84
C GLN A 473 -6.68 19.24 -20.67
N ALA A 474 -5.50 19.76 -20.30
CA ALA A 474 -4.24 19.38 -20.95
C ALA A 474 -3.92 17.90 -20.76
N ALA A 475 -4.03 17.38 -19.54
CA ALA A 475 -3.82 15.95 -19.24
C ALA A 475 -4.82 15.06 -19.98
N LYS A 476 -6.11 15.43 -19.94
CA LYS A 476 -7.17 14.74 -20.70
C LYS A 476 -6.88 14.69 -22.19
N GLN A 477 -6.41 15.79 -22.77
CA GLN A 477 -6.03 15.83 -24.18
C GLN A 477 -4.83 14.93 -24.47
N ASN A 478 -3.78 14.98 -23.64
CA ASN A 478 -2.58 14.16 -23.80
C ASN A 478 -2.89 12.65 -23.72
N MET A 479 -3.76 12.25 -22.80
CA MET A 479 -4.19 10.88 -22.61
C MET A 479 -5.17 10.39 -23.70
N GLY A 480 -5.62 11.27 -24.61
CA GLY A 480 -6.63 10.94 -25.61
C GLY A 480 -8.06 10.84 -25.06
N GLY A 481 -8.30 11.36 -23.85
CA GLY A 481 -9.58 11.37 -23.18
C GLY A 481 -9.48 11.18 -21.67
N ASP A 482 -10.62 10.96 -21.03
CA ASP A 482 -10.70 10.61 -19.62
C ASP A 482 -11.77 9.52 -19.44
N ASP A 483 -11.41 8.32 -19.86
CA ASP A 483 -12.24 7.12 -19.85
C ASP A 483 -11.48 5.96 -19.20
N PHE A 484 -12.23 4.98 -18.69
CA PHE A 484 -11.67 3.81 -18.01
C PHE A 484 -10.91 2.86 -18.94
N ASN A 485 -11.22 2.88 -20.25
CA ASN A 485 -10.64 1.95 -21.22
C ASN A 485 -9.38 2.51 -21.93
N ILE A 486 -8.97 3.73 -21.61
CA ILE A 486 -7.73 4.31 -22.14
C ILE A 486 -6.55 3.53 -21.58
N ARG A 487 -5.74 2.97 -22.48
CA ARG A 487 -4.55 2.19 -22.13
C ARG A 487 -3.44 3.11 -21.64
N LEU A 488 -2.80 2.70 -20.56
CA LEU A 488 -1.58 3.30 -20.03
C LEU A 488 -0.36 2.72 -20.75
N MET A 489 0.78 3.42 -20.72
CA MET A 489 1.94 3.14 -21.57
C MET A 489 2.54 1.73 -21.39
N TRP A 490 2.33 1.12 -20.22
CA TRP A 490 2.86 -0.19 -19.84
C TRP A 490 1.87 -1.35 -20.04
N GLN A 491 0.63 -1.04 -20.43
CA GLN A 491 -0.45 -2.03 -20.55
C GLN A 491 -0.43 -2.73 -21.90
N GLN A 492 -0.82 -4.01 -21.92
CA GLN A 492 -0.97 -4.81 -23.13
C GLN A 492 -2.23 -4.51 -23.94
#